data_AF-A0A6M4PBR7-F1
#
_entry.id   AF-A0A6M4PBR7-F1
#
_cell.length_a   1.000
_cell.length_b   1.000
_cell.length_c   1.000
_cell.angle_alpha   90.00
_cell.angle_beta   90.00
_cell.angle_gamma   90.00
#
_symmetry.space_group_name_H-M   'P 1'
#
loop_
_entity.id
_entity.type
_entity.pdbx_description
1 polymer ?
#
loop_
_entity_poly.entity_id
_entity_poly.type
_entity_poly.pdbx_seq_one_letter_code
_entity_poly.pdbx_strand_id
1 'polypeptide(L)'
;MKNLNTHPLTWRGLWICSAMLAATMLSACATTTGQSDADQETCAGMGARYGSPTFTACMLQQQRRRDNKMGNFLEEQRMHQELGRPAREKLEEKRERRAREKWREVQRD
;
A
#
# COMPACT_ATOMS: atom_id res chain seq x y z
N MET A 1 35.20 -10.63 -42.28
CA MET A 1 33.78 -11.01 -42.39
C MET A 1 33.34 -11.60 -41.05
N LYS A 2 32.63 -10.83 -40.20
CA LYS A 2 32.13 -11.33 -38.91
C LYS A 2 30.63 -11.60 -39.07
N ASN A 3 30.27 -12.89 -39.06
CA ASN A 3 28.89 -13.36 -39.06
C ASN A 3 28.21 -12.91 -37.75
N LEU A 4 27.14 -12.14 -37.84
CA LEU A 4 26.22 -11.90 -36.72
C LEU A 4 25.25 -13.06 -36.64
N ASN A 5 25.52 -13.98 -35.72
CA ASN A 5 24.58 -15.04 -35.36
C ASN A 5 23.62 -14.45 -34.30
N THR A 6 22.40 -14.11 -34.71
CA THR A 6 21.34 -13.62 -33.83
C THR A 6 20.77 -14.79 -33.03
N HIS A 7 21.03 -14.78 -31.72
CA HIS A 7 20.55 -15.80 -30.79
C HIS A 7 19.00 -15.80 -30.68
N PRO A 8 18.33 -16.97 -30.71
CA PRO A 8 16.87 -17.11 -30.61
C PRO A 8 16.31 -16.91 -29.18
N LEU A 9 17.09 -16.36 -28.24
CA LEU A 9 16.73 -16.29 -26.82
C LEU A 9 15.81 -15.11 -26.45
N THR A 10 15.59 -14.14 -27.34
CA THR A 10 14.84 -12.92 -27.00
C THR A 10 13.33 -13.11 -27.02
N TRP A 11 12.81 -14.13 -27.73
CA TRP A 11 11.37 -14.26 -27.91
C TRP A 11 10.66 -14.91 -26.71
N ARG A 12 11.33 -15.84 -26.01
CA ARG A 12 10.77 -16.51 -24.82
C ARG A 12 10.75 -15.63 -23.56
N GLY A 13 11.74 -14.74 -23.41
CA GLY A 13 11.80 -13.83 -22.26
C GLY A 13 10.66 -12.81 -22.24
N LEU A 14 10.21 -12.37 -23.42
CA LEU A 14 9.13 -11.38 -23.56
C LEU A 14 7.78 -11.92 -23.05
N TRP A 15 7.50 -13.21 -23.24
CA TRP A 15 6.27 -13.86 -22.78
C TRP A 15 6.21 -13.99 -21.25
N ILE A 16 7.35 -14.29 -20.60
CA ILE A 16 7.42 -14.46 -19.15
C ILE A 16 7.18 -13.12 -18.43
N CYS A 17 7.81 -12.03 -18.91
CA CYS A 17 7.60 -10.70 -18.34
C CYS A 17 6.15 -10.21 -18.50
N SER A 18 5.53 -10.47 -19.65
CA SER A 18 4.12 -10.13 -19.89
C SER A 18 3.17 -10.87 -18.96
N ALA A 19 3.38 -12.18 -18.76
CA ALA A 19 2.56 -12.99 -17.87
C ALA A 19 2.66 -12.53 -16.40
N MET A 20 3.85 -12.14 -15.94
CA MET A 20 4.03 -11.59 -14.58
C MET A 20 3.33 -10.25 -14.41
N LEU A 21 3.46 -9.33 -15.37
CA LEU A 21 2.77 -8.04 -15.35
C LEU A 21 1.25 -8.19 -15.32
N ALA A 22 0.70 -9.10 -16.14
CA ALA A 22 -0.73 -9.39 -16.15
C ALA A 22 -1.22 -9.94 -14.80
N ALA A 23 -0.49 -10.87 -14.18
CA ALA A 23 -0.86 -11.45 -12.89
C ALA A 23 -0.92 -10.40 -11.75
N THR A 24 0.00 -9.41 -11.76
CA THR A 24 -0.02 -8.34 -10.75
C THR A 24 -1.22 -7.40 -10.88
N MET A 25 -1.69 -7.14 -12.09
CA MET A 25 -2.84 -6.24 -12.33
C MET A 25 -4.18 -6.86 -11.87
N LEU A 26 -4.35 -8.18 -11.96
CA LEU A 26 -5.59 -8.84 -11.53
C LEU A 26 -5.77 -8.86 -10.00
N SER A 27 -4.69 -8.74 -9.23
CA SER A 27 -4.75 -8.79 -7.76
C SER A 27 -5.27 -7.50 -7.12
N ALA A 28 -5.37 -6.40 -7.86
CA ALA A 28 -5.79 -5.10 -7.32
C ALA A 28 -7.32 -4.97 -7.13
N CYS A 29 -8.12 -5.87 -7.71
CA CYS A 29 -9.59 -5.78 -7.66
C CYS A 29 -10.25 -6.69 -6.61
N ALA A 30 -9.51 -7.56 -5.92
CA ALA A 30 -10.10 -8.64 -5.10
C ALA A 30 -10.38 -8.27 -3.63
N THR A 31 -10.10 -7.05 -3.18
CA THR A 31 -10.04 -6.74 -1.75
C THR A 31 -11.39 -6.37 -1.10
N THR A 32 -12.45 -6.15 -1.87
CA THR A 32 -13.73 -5.64 -1.31
C THR A 32 -14.79 -6.71 -1.04
N THR A 33 -14.79 -7.83 -1.76
CA THR A 33 -15.86 -8.84 -1.69
C THR A 33 -15.82 -9.64 -0.38
N GLY A 34 -14.63 -10.06 0.07
CA GLY A 34 -14.51 -10.89 1.28
C GLY A 34 -15.00 -10.21 2.56
N GLN A 35 -14.92 -8.87 2.66
CA GLN A 35 -15.42 -8.14 3.83
C GLN A 35 -16.94 -7.94 3.78
N SER A 36 -17.52 -7.72 2.60
CA SER A 36 -18.98 -7.66 2.48
C SER A 36 -19.61 -9.01 2.78
N ASP A 37 -18.96 -10.12 2.41
CA ASP A 37 -19.50 -11.46 2.65
C ASP A 37 -19.50 -11.79 4.15
N ALA A 38 -18.42 -11.45 4.87
CA ALA A 38 -18.35 -11.61 6.31
C ALA A 38 -19.39 -10.76 7.07
N ASP A 39 -19.67 -9.54 6.61
CA ASP A 39 -20.75 -8.72 7.17
C ASP A 39 -22.12 -9.32 6.89
N GLN A 40 -22.35 -9.84 5.68
CA GLN A 40 -23.62 -10.49 5.33
C GLN A 40 -23.87 -11.69 6.24
N GLU A 41 -22.87 -12.53 6.48
CA GLU A 41 -22.94 -13.64 7.43
C GLU A 41 -23.23 -13.15 8.85
N THR A 42 -22.57 -12.07 9.27
CA THR A 42 -22.79 -11.48 10.61
C THR A 42 -24.21 -10.95 10.77
N CYS A 43 -24.71 -10.19 9.78
CA CYS A 43 -26.05 -9.64 9.79
C CYS A 43 -27.13 -10.74 9.70
N ALA A 44 -26.91 -11.76 8.87
CA ALA A 44 -27.78 -12.93 8.79
C ALA A 44 -27.78 -13.73 10.10
N GLY A 45 -26.62 -13.91 10.73
CA GLY A 45 -26.47 -14.58 12.03
C GLY A 45 -27.16 -13.85 13.19
N MET A 46 -27.31 -12.53 13.10
CA MET A 46 -28.11 -11.73 14.04
C MET A 46 -29.63 -11.74 13.74
N GLY A 47 -30.07 -12.57 12.79
CA GLY A 47 -31.47 -12.72 12.43
C GLY A 47 -32.00 -11.70 11.42
N ALA A 48 -31.13 -10.84 10.87
CA ALA A 48 -31.54 -9.92 9.82
C ALA A 48 -31.62 -10.68 8.48
N ARG A 49 -32.82 -10.87 7.95
CA ARG A 49 -33.01 -11.58 6.67
C ARG A 49 -32.56 -10.72 5.50
N TYR A 50 -31.80 -11.30 4.59
CA TYR A 50 -31.40 -10.62 3.35
C TYR A 50 -32.60 -9.95 2.66
N GLY A 51 -32.43 -8.70 2.25
CA GLY A 51 -33.47 -7.87 1.63
C GLY A 51 -34.44 -7.20 2.61
N SER A 52 -34.37 -7.46 3.92
CA SER A 52 -35.17 -6.74 4.90
C SER A 52 -34.59 -5.35 5.23
N PRO A 53 -35.42 -4.41 5.72
CA PRO A 53 -34.92 -3.15 6.25
C PRO A 53 -33.92 -3.32 7.40
N THR A 54 -34.11 -4.35 8.23
CA THR A 54 -33.19 -4.66 9.34
C THR A 54 -31.83 -5.14 8.87
N PHE A 55 -31.78 -5.86 7.75
CA PHE A 55 -30.52 -6.29 7.12
C PHE A 55 -29.76 -5.11 6.54
N THR A 56 -30.45 -4.24 5.80
CA THR A 56 -29.85 -3.01 5.27
C THR A 56 -29.31 -2.11 6.38
N ALA A 57 -30.06 -1.97 7.49
CA ALA A 57 -29.61 -1.21 8.65
C ALA A 57 -28.36 -1.81 9.29
N CYS A 58 -28.31 -3.15 9.42
CA CYS A 58 -27.12 -3.84 9.91
C CYS A 58 -25.91 -3.63 9.00
N MET A 59 -26.06 -3.82 7.68
CA MET A 59 -24.97 -3.62 6.73
C MET A 59 -24.44 -2.19 6.74
N LEU A 60 -25.33 -1.18 6.79
CA LEU A 60 -24.95 0.22 6.92
C LEU A 60 -24.20 0.50 8.23
N GLN A 61 -24.61 -0.13 9.33
CA GLN A 61 -23.90 -0.01 10.59
C GLN A 61 -22.48 -0.62 10.51
N GLN A 62 -22.34 -1.78 9.86
CA GLN A 62 -21.02 -2.39 9.65
C GLN A 62 -20.12 -1.52 8.77
N GLN A 63 -20.68 -0.95 7.70
CA GLN A 63 -19.97 0.00 6.85
C GLN A 63 -19.51 1.22 7.65
N ARG A 64 -20.39 1.86 8.43
CA ARG A 64 -20.02 3.00 9.28
C ARG A 64 -18.91 2.65 10.28
N ARG A 65 -18.93 1.44 10.86
CA ARG A 65 -17.84 0.99 11.76
C ARG A 65 -16.50 0.91 11.03
N ARG A 66 -16.48 0.43 9.79
CA ARG A 66 -15.25 0.42 8.97
C ARG A 66 -14.79 1.81 8.61
N ASP A 67 -15.69 2.66 8.16
CA ASP A 67 -15.36 4.03 7.77
C ASP A 67 -14.76 4.79 8.95
N ASN A 68 -15.33 4.64 10.15
CA ASN A 68 -14.79 5.22 11.37
C ASN A 68 -13.41 4.65 11.75
N LYS A 69 -13.22 3.32 11.66
CA LYS A 69 -11.91 2.71 11.91
C LYS A 69 -10.85 3.21 10.93
N MET A 70 -11.21 3.32 9.65
CA MET A 70 -10.33 3.84 8.61
C MET A 70 -10.00 5.32 8.86
N GLY A 71 -10.99 6.14 9.22
CA GLY A 71 -10.81 7.54 9.58
C GLY A 71 -9.82 7.72 10.73
N ASN A 72 -10.03 6.99 11.84
CA ASN A 72 -9.14 7.03 13.00
C ASN A 72 -7.71 6.58 12.65
N PHE A 73 -7.58 5.53 11.84
CA PHE A 73 -6.28 5.05 11.40
C PHE A 73 -5.53 6.08 10.55
N LEU A 74 -6.22 6.75 9.63
CA LEU A 74 -5.64 7.82 8.81
C LEU A 74 -5.24 9.03 9.65
N GLU A 75 -6.05 9.38 10.65
CA GLU A 75 -5.72 10.44 11.60
C GLU A 75 -4.49 10.09 12.44
N GLU A 76 -4.45 8.86 12.97
CA GLU A 76 -3.30 8.37 13.72
C GLU A 76 -2.02 8.36 12.86
N GLN A 77 -2.10 7.95 11.60
CA GLN A 77 -0.96 8.02 10.67
C GLN A 77 -0.49 9.45 10.44
N ARG A 78 -1.41 10.42 10.31
CA ARG A 78 -1.05 11.84 10.19
C ARG A 78 -0.32 12.32 11.44
N MET A 79 -0.83 11.99 12.63
CA MET A 79 -0.20 12.33 13.89
C MET A 79 1.22 11.74 14.00
N HIS A 80 1.41 10.47 13.66
CA HIS A 80 2.74 9.83 13.67
C HIS A 80 3.72 10.48 12.68
N GLN A 81 3.24 10.91 11.50
CA GLN A 81 4.07 11.65 10.55
C GLN A 81 4.49 13.01 11.10
N GLU A 82 3.58 13.72 11.76
CA GLU A 82 3.85 15.02 12.37
C GLU A 82 4.81 14.90 13.57
N LEU A 83 4.63 13.90 14.43
CA LEU A 83 5.52 13.59 15.55
C LEU A 83 6.94 13.20 15.09
N GLY A 84 7.05 12.50 13.96
CA GLY A 84 8.33 12.07 13.39
C GLY A 84 9.11 13.16 12.65
N ARG A 85 8.44 14.22 12.19
CA ARG A 85 9.07 15.34 11.45
C ARG A 85 10.23 16.02 12.20
N PRO A 86 10.09 16.50 13.44
CA PRO A 86 11.17 17.20 14.13
C PRO A 86 12.39 16.30 14.39
N ALA A 87 12.18 15.01 14.60
CA ALA A 87 13.27 14.04 14.75
C ALA A 87 14.04 13.84 13.43
N ARG A 88 13.32 13.82 12.30
CA ARG A 88 13.91 13.74 10.95
C ARG A 88 14.69 14.99 10.59
N GLU A 89 14.12 16.18 10.83
CA GLU A 89 14.80 17.46 10.59
C GLU A 89 16.12 17.56 11.38
N LYS A 90 16.12 17.21 12.67
CA LYS A 90 17.35 17.18 13.49
C LYS A 90 18.39 16.16 12.97
N LEU A 91 17.93 15.03 12.42
CA LEU A 91 18.83 14.04 11.85
C LEU A 91 19.47 14.55 10.55
N GLU A 92 18.68 15.21 9.70
CA GLU A 92 19.16 15.85 8.47
C GLU A 92 20.17 16.96 8.79
N GLU A 93 19.86 17.84 9.74
CA GLU A 93 20.78 18.89 10.19
C GLU A 93 22.13 18.32 10.68
N LYS A 94 22.09 17.24 11.48
CA LYS A 94 23.30 16.54 11.93
C LYS A 94 24.09 15.94 10.77
N ARG A 95 23.43 15.38 9.76
CA ARG A 95 24.07 14.81 8.57
C ARG A 95 24.78 15.90 7.76
N GLU A 96 24.11 17.02 7.54
CA GLU A 96 24.73 18.15 6.84
C GLU A 96 25.92 18.73 7.59
N ARG A 97 25.83 18.85 8.91
CA ARG A 97 26.95 19.35 9.72
C ARG A 97 28.19 18.45 9.57
N ARG A 98 28.01 17.13 9.67
CA ARG A 98 29.09 16.16 9.44
C ARG A 98 29.66 16.25 8.03
N ALA A 99 28.82 16.44 7.01
CA ALA A 99 29.28 16.63 5.64
C ALA A 99 30.13 17.90 5.52
N ARG A 100 29.69 19.02 6.11
CA ARG A 100 30.45 20.28 6.14
C ARG A 100 31.79 20.14 6.85
N GLU A 101 31.83 19.45 7.99
CA GLU A 101 33.07 19.16 8.72
C GLU A 101 34.04 18.34 7.86
N LYS A 102 33.57 17.27 7.22
CA LYS A 102 34.37 16.45 6.32
C LYS A 102 34.93 17.24 5.14
N TRP A 103 34.13 18.11 4.52
CA TRP A 103 34.60 18.98 3.44
C TRP A 103 35.68 19.97 3.89
N ARG A 104 35.61 20.46 5.13
CA ARG A 104 36.63 21.34 5.71
C ARG A 104 37.95 20.62 5.98
N GLU A 105 37.90 19.35 6.39
CA GLU A 105 39.11 18.52 6.56
C GLU A 105 39.78 18.29 5.20
N VAL A 106 39.01 17.91 4.17
CA VAL A 106 39.54 17.71 2.80
C VAL A 106 40.15 18.99 2.19
N GLN A 107 39.69 20.18 2.57
CA GLN A 107 40.29 21.45 2.12
C GLN A 107 41.52 21.88 2.92
N ARG A 108 41.76 21.29 4.09
CA ARG A 108 42.89 21.61 4.95
C ARG A 108 44.12 20.77 4.61
N ASP A 109 43.90 19.56 4.12
CA ASP A 109 44.91 18.64 3.58
C ASP A 109 45.23 18.94 2.11
#